data_AF-A0A8S1JFL8-F1
#
_entry.id   AF-A0A8S1JFL8-F1
#
_cell.length_a   1.000
_cell.length_b   1.000
_cell.length_c   1.000
_cell.angle_alpha   90.00
_cell.angle_beta   90.00
_cell.angle_gamma   90.00
#
_symmetry.space_group_name_H-M   'P 1'
#
loop_
_entity.id
_entity.type
_entity.pdbx_description
1 polymer ?
#
loop_
_entity_poly.entity_id
_entity_poly.type
_entity_poly.pdbx_seq_one_letter_code
_entity_poly.pdbx_strand_id
1 'polypeptide(L)'
;MGEVDRDECVYMAKLAEQAERYDEMMAEVKKIARMVHEQELSVEERNLLSVAYKNVIGSRRASWRIIYNIEQKEENKGNEENVGRIRKYRLKVETELANICTSILTLLDEHLIPAASSGESKVFFLKMKGDYHRYLAEFKSSSTRKEEAEQTYLAYKAAQDIALADLVPTHPIRLGLALNFSVFYYEIENSPDRACYLAKQAFDEAIQELDKLGDESYKDSTLIMQLLRDNLTLWTSDMQDAEQGKEGGGELQVDEVGDHD
;
A
#
# COMPACT_ATOMS: atom_id res chain seq x y z
N MET A 1 16.32 -34.50 -7.18
CA MET A 1 15.58 -33.49 -6.40
C MET A 1 14.12 -33.80 -6.63
N GLY A 2 13.38 -34.10 -5.54
CA GLY A 2 11.98 -34.47 -5.63
C GLY A 2 11.16 -33.34 -6.25
N GLU A 3 10.13 -33.72 -7.01
CA GLU A 3 9.12 -32.81 -7.53
C GLU A 3 8.52 -32.01 -6.37
N VAL A 4 8.48 -30.69 -6.49
CA VAL A 4 7.92 -29.83 -5.44
C VAL A 4 6.40 -30.03 -5.48
N ASP A 5 5.83 -30.52 -4.39
CA ASP A 5 4.38 -30.73 -4.29
C ASP A 5 3.67 -29.45 -3.82
N ARG A 6 2.58 -29.09 -4.51
CA ARG A 6 1.80 -27.86 -4.25
C ARG A 6 1.10 -27.95 -2.90
N ASP A 7 0.56 -29.13 -2.57
CA ASP A 7 -0.15 -29.38 -1.32
C ASP A 7 0.81 -29.34 -0.11
N GLU A 8 2.00 -29.93 -0.26
CA GLU A 8 3.08 -29.79 0.73
C GLU A 8 3.45 -28.32 0.96
N CYS A 9 3.63 -27.52 -0.11
CA CYS A 9 3.94 -26.09 0.03
C CYS A 9 2.82 -25.32 0.75
N VAL A 10 1.54 -25.60 0.44
CA VAL A 10 0.39 -24.98 1.12
C VAL A 10 0.38 -25.34 2.60
N TYR A 11 0.61 -26.62 2.93
CA TYR A 11 0.66 -27.08 4.32
C TYR A 11 1.79 -26.39 5.11
N MET A 12 2.98 -26.32 4.51
CA MET A 12 4.13 -25.66 5.13
C MET A 12 3.93 -24.15 5.28
N ALA A 13 3.28 -23.49 4.31
CA ALA A 13 2.92 -22.07 4.43
C ALA A 13 1.97 -21.82 5.63
N LYS A 14 0.96 -22.68 5.81
CA LYS A 14 0.03 -22.60 6.95
C LYS A 14 0.71 -22.85 8.29
N LEU A 15 1.65 -23.79 8.36
CA LEU A 15 2.46 -24.01 9.57
C LEU A 15 3.33 -22.79 9.89
N ALA A 16 3.96 -22.21 8.87
CA ALA A 16 4.79 -21.02 9.02
C ALA A 16 3.96 -19.80 9.46
N GLU A 17 2.74 -19.64 8.95
CA GLU A 17 1.79 -18.61 9.39
C GLU A 17 1.45 -18.75 10.87
N GLN A 18 1.08 -19.95 11.33
CA GLN A 18 0.76 -20.22 12.74
C GLN A 18 1.96 -20.01 13.67
N ALA A 19 3.17 -20.21 13.16
CA ALA A 19 4.41 -19.96 13.89
C ALA A 19 4.94 -18.51 13.74
N GLU A 20 4.20 -17.64 13.04
CA GLU A 20 4.59 -16.25 12.71
C GLU A 20 5.94 -16.14 11.98
N ARG A 21 6.37 -17.21 11.28
CA ARG A 21 7.60 -17.27 10.49
C ARG A 21 7.34 -16.81 9.05
N TYR A 22 6.96 -15.54 8.90
CA TYR A 22 6.50 -15.00 7.62
C TYR A 22 7.54 -15.03 6.49
N ASP A 23 8.84 -14.99 6.80
CA ASP A 23 9.89 -15.13 5.78
C ASP A 23 9.92 -16.55 5.17
N GLU A 24 9.64 -17.59 5.97
CA GLU A 24 9.47 -18.97 5.48
C GLU A 24 8.13 -19.15 4.78
N MET A 25 7.06 -18.60 5.35
CA MET A 25 5.75 -18.59 4.70
C MET A 25 5.86 -17.99 3.29
N MET A 26 6.58 -16.86 3.16
CA MET A 26 6.88 -16.21 1.88
C MET A 26 7.66 -17.13 0.94
N ALA A 27 8.63 -17.90 1.44
CA ALA A 27 9.40 -18.83 0.62
C ALA A 27 8.53 -19.96 0.04
N GLU A 28 7.57 -20.49 0.81
CA GLU A 28 6.64 -21.53 0.35
C GLU A 28 5.63 -20.99 -0.67
N VAL A 29 4.99 -19.84 -0.41
CA VAL A 29 4.03 -19.25 -1.36
C VAL A 29 4.67 -18.80 -2.67
N LYS A 30 5.98 -18.49 -2.67
CA LYS A 30 6.76 -18.27 -3.90
C LYS A 30 6.85 -19.51 -4.77
N LYS A 31 6.93 -20.71 -4.18
CA LYS A 31 6.93 -21.97 -4.93
C LYS A 31 5.55 -22.20 -5.54
N ILE A 32 4.49 -22.05 -4.74
CA ILE A 32 3.09 -22.17 -5.18
C ILE A 32 2.81 -21.23 -6.36
N ALA A 33 3.22 -19.95 -6.26
CA ALA A 33 3.03 -18.95 -7.31
C ALA A 33 3.70 -19.31 -8.65
N ARG A 34 4.76 -20.12 -8.65
CA ARG A 34 5.45 -20.59 -9.86
C ARG A 34 4.84 -21.86 -10.45
N MET A 35 3.92 -22.51 -9.74
CA MET A 35 3.25 -23.75 -10.16
C MET A 35 1.89 -23.48 -10.84
N VAL A 36 1.59 -22.22 -11.20
CA VAL A 36 0.30 -21.82 -11.79
C VAL A 36 0.12 -22.17 -13.27
N HIS A 37 1.09 -22.87 -13.87
CA HIS A 37 1.07 -23.23 -15.29
C HIS A 37 -0.10 -24.14 -15.70
N GLU A 38 -0.66 -24.87 -14.74
CA GLU A 38 -1.79 -25.80 -14.96
C GLU A 38 -3.10 -25.31 -14.33
N GLN A 39 -3.01 -24.53 -13.25
CA GLN A 39 -4.15 -24.09 -12.45
C GLN A 39 -3.82 -22.77 -11.74
N GLU A 40 -4.70 -21.77 -11.88
CA GLU A 40 -4.59 -20.50 -11.15
C GLU A 40 -4.60 -20.69 -9.62
N LEU A 41 -4.21 -19.66 -8.87
CA LEU A 41 -4.27 -19.71 -7.41
C LEU A 41 -5.72 -19.70 -6.93
N SER A 42 -6.07 -20.66 -6.08
CA SER A 42 -7.32 -20.65 -5.32
C SER A 42 -7.42 -19.41 -4.42
N VAL A 43 -8.63 -19.13 -3.91
CA VAL A 43 -8.86 -18.03 -2.95
C VAL A 43 -7.95 -18.17 -1.72
N GLU A 44 -7.81 -19.40 -1.19
CA GLU A 44 -6.97 -19.67 -0.03
C GLU A 44 -5.49 -19.39 -0.33
N GLU A 45 -4.97 -19.84 -1.47
CA GLU A 45 -3.58 -19.61 -1.85
C GLU A 45 -3.28 -18.12 -2.13
N ARG A 46 -4.23 -17.41 -2.75
CA ARG A 46 -4.14 -15.94 -2.93
C ARG A 46 -4.06 -15.23 -1.58
N ASN A 47 -4.87 -15.66 -0.61
CA ASN A 47 -4.85 -15.10 0.74
C ASN A 47 -3.53 -15.40 1.46
N LEU A 48 -3.03 -16.64 1.40
CA LEU A 48 -1.72 -17.00 1.97
C LEU A 48 -0.59 -16.16 1.37
N LEU A 49 -0.57 -15.99 0.04
CA LEU A 49 0.41 -15.16 -0.65
C LEU A 49 0.37 -13.71 -0.12
N SER A 50 -0.83 -13.14 -0.03
CA SER A 50 -1.02 -11.76 0.45
C SER A 50 -0.60 -11.59 1.90
N VAL A 51 -1.00 -12.50 2.80
CA VAL A 51 -0.64 -12.48 4.21
C VAL A 51 0.86 -12.60 4.41
N ALA A 52 1.51 -13.53 3.72
CA ALA A 52 2.96 -13.75 3.82
C ALA A 52 3.73 -12.48 3.49
N TYR A 53 3.49 -11.93 2.30
CA TYR A 53 4.23 -10.75 1.86
C TYR A 53 3.85 -9.49 2.64
N LYS A 54 2.57 -9.31 3.03
CA LYS A 54 2.12 -8.16 3.84
C LYS A 54 2.84 -8.11 5.18
N ASN A 55 3.01 -9.24 5.86
CA ASN A 55 3.73 -9.28 7.13
C ASN A 55 5.23 -9.04 6.96
N VAL A 56 5.86 -9.66 5.95
CA VAL A 56 7.28 -9.47 5.65
C VAL A 56 7.57 -8.01 5.29
N ILE A 57 6.81 -7.40 4.39
CA ILE A 57 7.04 -6.00 3.96
C ILE A 57 6.66 -5.01 5.06
N GLY A 58 5.61 -5.28 5.84
CA GLY A 58 5.13 -4.42 6.90
C GLY A 58 6.19 -4.17 7.98
N SER A 59 6.86 -5.23 8.43
CA SER A 59 7.93 -5.10 9.43
C SER A 59 9.12 -4.30 8.93
N ARG A 60 9.53 -4.49 7.67
CA ARG A 60 10.64 -3.72 7.06
C ARG A 60 10.26 -2.27 6.82
N ARG A 61 9.02 -1.97 6.41
CA ARG A 61 8.52 -0.60 6.23
C ARG A 61 8.46 0.16 7.56
N ALA A 62 7.96 -0.48 8.61
CA ALA A 62 7.97 0.09 9.96
C ALA A 62 9.40 0.41 10.43
N SER A 63 10.33 -0.55 10.25
CA SER A 63 11.75 -0.37 10.57
C SER A 63 12.36 0.81 9.80
N TRP A 64 12.09 0.91 8.50
CA TRP A 64 12.59 2.00 7.66
C TRP A 64 12.09 3.37 8.14
N ARG A 65 10.79 3.53 8.43
CA ARG A 65 10.22 4.78 8.95
C ARG A 65 10.88 5.22 10.25
N ILE A 66 11.13 4.28 11.18
CA ILE A 66 11.81 4.56 12.44
C ILE A 66 13.23 5.07 12.18
N ILE A 67 13.99 4.37 11.34
CA ILE A 67 15.39 4.71 11.04
C ILE A 67 15.46 6.07 10.33
N TYR A 68 14.58 6.32 9.36
CA TYR A 68 14.48 7.60 8.66
C TYR A 68 14.23 8.74 9.64
N ASN A 69 13.29 8.59 10.57
CA ASN A 69 13.01 9.59 11.60
C ASN A 69 14.19 9.82 12.55
N ILE A 70 14.98 8.77 12.85
CA ILE A 70 16.20 8.90 13.66
C ILE A 70 17.28 9.66 12.88
N GLU A 71 17.45 9.39 11.58
CA GLU A 71 18.39 10.11 10.70
C GLU A 71 18.06 11.61 10.70
N GLN A 72 16.80 11.97 10.45
CA GLN A 72 16.36 13.37 10.43
C GLN A 72 16.59 14.09 11.77
N LYS A 73 16.33 13.42 12.89
CA LYS A 73 16.59 13.99 14.23
C LYS A 73 18.07 14.17 14.50
N GLU A 74 18.93 13.29 14.01
CA GLU A 74 20.38 13.39 14.20
C GLU A 74 21.01 14.42 13.26
N GLU A 75 20.49 14.57 12.03
CA GLU A 75 20.84 15.65 11.10
C GLU A 75 20.59 17.02 11.73
N ASN A 76 19.44 17.21 12.38
CA ASN A 76 19.10 18.46 13.06
C ASN A 76 20.02 18.80 14.25
N LYS A 77 20.76 17.82 14.80
CA LYS A 77 21.75 18.05 15.86
C LYS A 77 23.15 18.38 15.32
N GLY A 78 23.35 18.28 14.00
CA GLY A 78 24.64 18.53 13.35
C GLY A 78 25.69 17.44 13.55
N ASN A 79 25.30 16.23 13.96
CA ASN A 79 26.23 15.13 14.18
C ASN A 79 26.47 14.30 12.90
N GLU A 80 27.28 14.85 12.00
CA GLU A 80 27.51 14.28 10.66
C GLU A 80 28.03 12.83 10.68
N GLU A 81 28.85 12.46 11.67
CA GLU A 81 29.38 11.10 11.77
C GLU A 81 28.26 10.08 12.06
N ASN A 82 27.41 10.36 13.06
CA ASN A 82 26.29 9.49 13.37
C ASN A 82 25.25 9.47 12.25
N VAL A 83 24.99 10.61 11.60
CA VAL A 83 24.14 10.66 10.41
C VAL A 83 24.65 9.70 9.33
N GLY A 84 25.96 9.71 9.05
CA GLY A 84 26.56 8.78 8.09
C GLY A 84 26.34 7.31 8.47
N ARG A 85 26.47 6.96 9.76
CA ARG A 85 26.22 5.59 10.27
C ARG A 85 24.75 5.19 10.13
N ILE A 86 23.83 6.07 10.51
CA ILE A 86 22.37 5.84 10.42
C ILE A 86 21.97 5.67 8.95
N ARG A 87 22.43 6.55 8.07
CA ARG A 87 22.16 6.50 6.64
C ARG A 87 22.60 5.18 6.01
N LYS A 88 23.79 4.69 6.37
CA LYS A 88 24.27 3.37 5.91
C LYS A 88 23.33 2.24 6.34
N TYR A 89 22.79 2.30 7.56
CA TYR A 89 21.83 1.31 8.04
C TYR A 89 20.47 1.43 7.34
N ARG A 90 19.99 2.67 7.11
CA ARG A 90 18.77 2.91 6.31
C ARG A 90 18.88 2.29 4.92
N LEU A 91 19.99 2.52 4.20
CA LEU A 91 20.22 1.97 2.86
C LEU A 91 20.19 0.43 2.84
N LYS A 92 20.65 -0.22 3.92
CA LYS A 92 20.52 -1.69 4.06
C LYS A 92 19.05 -2.11 4.10
N VAL A 93 18.24 -1.45 4.93
CA VAL A 93 16.80 -1.74 5.04
C VAL A 93 16.06 -1.43 3.73
N GLU A 94 16.42 -0.34 3.03
CA GLU A 94 15.88 -0.02 1.71
C GLU A 94 16.20 -1.09 0.66
N THR A 95 17.41 -1.68 0.73
CA THR A 95 17.78 -2.78 -0.16
C THR A 95 16.95 -4.02 0.13
N GLU A 96 16.73 -4.36 1.40
CA GLU A 96 15.86 -5.47 1.81
C GLU A 96 14.41 -5.26 1.33
N LEU A 97 13.87 -4.05 1.53
CA LEU A 97 12.54 -3.65 1.04
C LEU A 97 12.44 -3.77 -0.48
N ALA A 98 13.41 -3.21 -1.21
CA ALA A 98 13.43 -3.26 -2.66
C ALA A 98 13.44 -4.70 -3.18
N ASN A 99 14.25 -5.59 -2.57
CA ASN A 99 14.31 -6.99 -2.96
C ASN A 99 12.97 -7.72 -2.73
N ILE A 100 12.28 -7.42 -1.63
CA ILE A 100 10.95 -8.01 -1.37
C ILE A 100 9.94 -7.52 -2.43
N CYS A 101 9.88 -6.22 -2.68
CA CYS A 101 8.99 -5.64 -3.69
C CYS A 101 9.27 -6.19 -5.09
N THR A 102 10.52 -6.17 -5.54
CA THR A 102 10.89 -6.73 -6.86
C THR A 102 10.54 -8.20 -6.95
N SER A 103 10.75 -8.98 -5.88
CA SER A 103 10.44 -10.41 -5.89
C SER A 103 8.95 -10.71 -6.11
N ILE A 104 8.03 -9.94 -5.56
CA ILE A 104 6.59 -10.14 -5.78
C ILE A 104 6.15 -9.55 -7.12
N LEU A 105 6.69 -8.41 -7.53
CA LEU A 105 6.40 -7.81 -8.83
C LEU A 105 6.76 -8.75 -9.98
N THR A 106 7.92 -9.42 -9.91
CA THR A 106 8.30 -10.45 -10.87
C THR A 106 7.29 -11.61 -10.90
N LEU A 107 6.83 -12.11 -9.75
CA LEU A 107 5.84 -13.19 -9.71
C LEU A 107 4.49 -12.76 -10.28
N LEU A 108 4.07 -11.53 -10.00
CA LEU A 108 2.84 -10.97 -10.52
C LEU A 108 2.89 -10.89 -12.04
N ASP A 109 3.97 -10.36 -12.60
CA ASP A 109 4.11 -10.13 -14.03
C ASP A 109 4.37 -11.42 -14.83
N GLU A 110 5.18 -12.34 -14.31
CA GLU A 110 5.57 -13.56 -15.04
C GLU A 110 4.58 -14.71 -14.87
N HIS A 111 3.85 -14.77 -13.76
CA HIS A 111 3.05 -15.95 -13.40
C HIS A 111 1.58 -15.62 -13.07
N LEU A 112 1.34 -14.72 -12.11
CA LEU A 112 0.02 -14.62 -11.47
C LEU A 112 -1.00 -13.80 -12.26
N ILE A 113 -0.62 -12.62 -12.77
CA ILE A 113 -1.51 -11.80 -13.60
C ILE A 113 -1.84 -12.50 -14.92
N PRO A 114 -0.88 -13.12 -15.65
CA PRO A 114 -1.20 -13.87 -16.87
C PRO A 114 -2.13 -15.08 -16.65
N ALA A 115 -2.04 -15.74 -15.49
CA ALA A 115 -2.86 -16.89 -15.16
C ALA A 115 -4.27 -16.54 -14.64
N ALA A 116 -4.51 -15.29 -14.24
CA ALA A 116 -5.76 -14.85 -13.64
C ALA A 116 -6.93 -14.82 -14.64
N SER A 117 -7.96 -15.64 -14.41
CA SER A 117 -9.10 -15.76 -15.31
C SER A 117 -10.29 -14.85 -14.95
N SER A 118 -10.62 -14.77 -13.66
CA SER A 118 -11.78 -14.03 -13.13
C SER A 118 -11.49 -12.54 -12.88
N GLY A 119 -12.53 -11.71 -12.92
CA GLY A 119 -12.42 -10.29 -12.55
C GLY A 119 -11.85 -10.11 -11.14
N GLU A 120 -12.31 -10.93 -10.19
CA GLU A 120 -11.82 -10.93 -8.82
C GLU A 120 -10.30 -11.19 -8.72
N SER A 121 -9.79 -12.24 -9.36
CA SER A 121 -8.36 -12.58 -9.34
C SER A 121 -7.50 -11.52 -10.02
N LYS A 122 -7.96 -10.97 -11.15
CA LYS A 122 -7.27 -9.88 -11.86
C LYS A 122 -7.16 -8.63 -11.00
N VAL A 123 -8.27 -8.20 -10.40
CA VAL A 123 -8.29 -7.02 -9.52
C VAL A 123 -7.39 -7.25 -8.31
N PHE A 124 -7.42 -8.45 -7.72
CA PHE A 124 -6.57 -8.80 -6.58
C PHE A 124 -5.07 -8.65 -6.90
N PHE A 125 -4.60 -9.23 -8.01
CA PHE A 125 -3.19 -9.19 -8.38
C PHE A 125 -2.75 -7.83 -8.90
N LEU A 126 -3.58 -7.12 -9.67
CA LEU A 126 -3.27 -5.76 -10.13
C LEU A 126 -3.23 -4.77 -8.96
N LYS A 127 -4.15 -4.89 -8.00
CA LYS A 127 -4.09 -4.14 -6.75
C LYS A 127 -2.78 -4.42 -6.01
N MET A 128 -2.40 -5.69 -5.88
CA MET A 128 -1.14 -6.08 -5.24
C MET A 128 0.06 -5.47 -5.97
N LYS A 129 0.08 -5.48 -7.32
CA LYS A 129 1.11 -4.82 -8.12
C LYS A 129 1.22 -3.33 -7.79
N GLY A 130 0.09 -2.63 -7.76
CA GLY A 130 0.04 -1.22 -7.35
C GLY A 130 0.57 -1.01 -5.93
N ASP A 131 0.20 -1.86 -4.98
CA ASP A 131 0.70 -1.80 -3.59
C ASP A 131 2.22 -1.88 -3.50
N TYR A 132 2.87 -2.80 -4.25
CA TYR A 132 4.33 -2.96 -4.16
C TYR A 132 5.12 -1.89 -4.91
N HIS A 133 4.61 -1.38 -6.04
CA HIS A 133 5.17 -0.17 -6.66
C HIS A 133 5.03 1.05 -5.74
N ARG A 134 3.89 1.18 -5.04
CA ARG A 134 3.68 2.26 -4.08
C ARG A 134 4.70 2.21 -2.95
N TYR A 135 4.97 1.02 -2.41
CA TYR A 135 5.98 0.85 -1.38
C TYR A 135 7.39 1.23 -1.87
N LEU A 136 7.72 0.97 -3.13
CA LEU A 136 8.98 1.45 -3.73
C LEU A 136 8.99 2.98 -3.83
N ALA A 137 7.89 3.61 -4.22
CA ALA A 137 7.78 5.07 -4.32
C ALA A 137 7.94 5.80 -2.98
N GLU A 138 7.73 5.13 -1.84
CA GLU A 138 7.86 5.73 -0.49
C GLU A 138 9.31 6.12 -0.14
N PHE A 139 10.30 5.35 -0.59
CA PHE A 139 11.70 5.53 -0.17
C PHE A 139 12.69 5.75 -1.31
N LYS A 140 12.27 5.59 -2.57
CA LYS A 140 13.14 5.84 -3.73
C LYS A 140 13.37 7.34 -3.95
N SER A 141 14.51 7.65 -4.57
CA SER A 141 14.89 9.02 -4.96
C SER A 141 14.11 9.52 -6.17
N SER A 142 14.09 10.85 -6.35
CA SER A 142 13.24 11.60 -7.28
C SER A 142 12.88 10.96 -8.63
N SER A 143 13.86 10.54 -9.46
CA SER A 143 13.56 9.95 -10.78
C SER A 143 12.85 8.61 -10.66
N THR A 144 13.43 7.65 -9.93
CA THR A 144 12.84 6.34 -9.70
C THR A 144 11.52 6.45 -8.96
N ARG A 145 11.37 7.40 -8.01
CA ARG A 145 10.10 7.65 -7.33
C ARG A 145 8.97 7.98 -8.30
N LYS A 146 9.24 8.78 -9.35
CA LYS A 146 8.23 9.12 -10.37
C LYS A 146 7.84 7.90 -11.21
N GLU A 147 8.82 7.09 -11.60
CA GLU A 147 8.58 5.83 -12.33
C GLU A 147 7.71 4.87 -11.52
N GLU A 148 8.04 4.67 -10.24
CA GLU A 148 7.27 3.79 -9.34
C GLU A 148 5.86 4.35 -9.06
N ALA A 149 5.70 5.67 -8.95
CA ALA A 149 4.40 6.32 -8.81
C ALA A 149 3.53 6.13 -10.06
N GLU A 150 4.11 6.27 -11.26
CA GLU A 150 3.42 5.99 -12.51
C GLU A 150 2.98 4.53 -12.61
N GLN A 151 3.88 3.58 -12.31
CA GLN A 151 3.52 2.15 -12.30
C GLN A 151 2.43 1.83 -11.28
N THR A 152 2.44 2.48 -10.11
CA THR A 152 1.38 2.37 -9.11
C THR A 152 0.04 2.82 -9.69
N TYR A 153 0.01 4.00 -10.32
CA TYR A 153 -1.20 4.54 -10.93
C TYR A 153 -1.75 3.63 -12.03
N LEU A 154 -0.89 3.16 -12.95
CA LEU A 154 -1.30 2.27 -14.04
C LEU A 154 -1.91 0.96 -13.52
N ALA A 155 -1.27 0.34 -12.53
CA ALA A 155 -1.76 -0.90 -11.93
C ALA A 155 -3.11 -0.71 -11.22
N TYR A 156 -3.25 0.33 -10.39
CA TYR A 156 -4.52 0.62 -9.72
C TYR A 156 -5.62 1.04 -10.68
N LYS A 157 -5.29 1.79 -11.73
CA LYS A 157 -6.28 2.20 -12.73
C LYS A 157 -6.81 0.99 -13.49
N ALA A 158 -5.93 0.10 -13.95
CA ALA A 158 -6.33 -1.16 -14.58
C ALA A 158 -7.17 -2.03 -13.64
N ALA A 159 -6.80 -2.13 -12.35
CA ALA A 159 -7.60 -2.83 -11.35
C ALA A 159 -8.98 -2.18 -11.15
N GLN A 160 -9.05 -0.85 -11.16
CA GLN A 160 -10.29 -0.10 -10.94
C GLN A 160 -11.25 -0.32 -12.09
N ASP A 161 -10.78 -0.26 -13.33
CA ASP A 161 -11.63 -0.43 -14.51
C ASP A 161 -12.28 -1.82 -14.53
N ILE A 162 -11.54 -2.87 -14.16
CA ILE A 162 -12.09 -4.23 -14.01
C ILE A 162 -13.03 -4.31 -12.80
N ALA A 163 -12.65 -3.72 -11.66
CA ALA A 163 -13.48 -3.77 -10.44
C ALA A 163 -14.83 -3.07 -10.62
N LEU A 164 -14.89 -1.97 -11.38
CA LEU A 164 -16.13 -1.26 -11.67
C LEU A 164 -17.06 -2.07 -12.58
N ALA A 165 -16.51 -2.90 -13.47
CA ALA A 165 -17.27 -3.74 -14.39
C ALA A 165 -17.74 -5.05 -13.74
N ASP A 166 -16.86 -5.70 -12.97
CA ASP A 166 -17.04 -7.10 -12.57
C ASP A 166 -17.43 -7.27 -11.08
N LEU A 167 -17.21 -6.26 -10.23
CA LEU A 167 -17.40 -6.37 -8.79
C LEU A 167 -18.43 -5.35 -8.27
N VAL A 168 -19.32 -5.81 -7.40
CA VAL A 168 -20.29 -4.92 -6.72
C VAL A 168 -19.58 -3.90 -5.81
N PRO A 169 -20.15 -2.70 -5.60
CA PRO A 169 -19.58 -1.66 -4.74
C PRO A 169 -19.17 -2.11 -3.33
N THR A 170 -19.90 -3.06 -2.76
CA THR A 170 -19.63 -3.64 -1.44
C THR A 170 -18.55 -4.71 -1.44
N HIS A 171 -18.05 -5.14 -2.60
CA HIS A 171 -17.09 -6.24 -2.68
C HIS A 171 -15.77 -5.88 -1.95
N PRO A 172 -15.28 -6.68 -0.99
CA PRO A 172 -14.10 -6.33 -0.18
C PRO A 172 -12.85 -6.00 -1.00
N ILE A 173 -12.60 -6.71 -2.10
CA ILE A 173 -11.47 -6.41 -3.00
C ILE A 173 -11.62 -5.04 -3.69
N ARG A 174 -12.83 -4.64 -4.12
CA ARG A 174 -13.09 -3.32 -4.74
C ARG A 174 -12.93 -2.20 -3.71
N LEU A 175 -13.48 -2.38 -2.51
CA LEU A 175 -13.31 -1.45 -1.39
C LEU A 175 -11.85 -1.30 -0.99
N GLY A 176 -11.12 -2.42 -0.86
CA GLY A 176 -9.71 -2.44 -0.52
C GLY A 176 -8.84 -1.78 -1.59
N LEU A 177 -9.21 -1.91 -2.88
CA LEU A 177 -8.56 -1.17 -3.97
C LEU A 177 -8.79 0.34 -3.82
N ALA A 178 -10.03 0.78 -3.62
CA ALA A 178 -10.34 2.20 -3.44
C ALA A 178 -9.61 2.81 -2.24
N LEU A 179 -9.52 2.06 -1.12
CA LEU A 179 -8.75 2.45 0.06
C LEU A 179 -7.26 2.65 -0.28
N ASN A 180 -6.63 1.71 -0.97
CA ASN A 180 -5.20 1.81 -1.25
C ASN A 180 -4.89 2.83 -2.35
N PHE A 181 -5.81 3.04 -3.29
CA PHE A 181 -5.65 4.04 -4.34
C PHE A 181 -5.88 5.46 -3.82
N SER A 182 -6.79 5.67 -2.86
CA SER A 182 -6.92 6.97 -2.18
C SER A 182 -5.67 7.31 -1.36
N VAL A 183 -5.12 6.34 -0.63
CA VAL A 183 -3.83 6.50 0.08
C VAL A 183 -2.70 6.87 -0.90
N PHE A 184 -2.65 6.27 -2.08
CA PHE A 184 -1.68 6.66 -3.11
C PHE A 184 -1.83 8.12 -3.54
N TYR A 185 -3.06 8.57 -3.82
CA TYR A 185 -3.28 9.98 -4.18
C TYR A 185 -2.87 10.93 -3.05
N TYR A 186 -3.09 10.54 -1.80
CA TYR A 186 -2.75 11.35 -0.64
C TYR A 186 -1.23 11.37 -0.39
N GLU A 187 -0.62 10.21 -0.16
CA GLU A 187 0.75 10.09 0.32
C GLU A 187 1.81 10.21 -0.79
N ILE A 188 1.50 9.83 -2.03
CA ILE A 188 2.49 9.77 -3.13
C ILE A 188 2.32 10.93 -4.11
N GLU A 189 1.11 11.12 -4.64
CA GLU A 189 0.78 12.17 -5.61
C GLU A 189 0.54 13.54 -4.98
N ASN A 190 0.49 13.62 -3.64
CA ASN A 190 0.21 14.85 -2.90
C ASN A 190 -1.05 15.58 -3.43
N SER A 191 -2.09 14.79 -3.71
CA SER A 191 -3.36 15.21 -4.30
C SER A 191 -4.52 14.89 -3.34
N PRO A 192 -4.60 15.57 -2.18
CA PRO A 192 -5.55 15.24 -1.12
C PRO A 192 -7.02 15.33 -1.57
N ASP A 193 -7.37 16.29 -2.44
CA ASP A 193 -8.72 16.40 -2.99
C ASP A 193 -9.15 15.14 -3.75
N ARG A 194 -8.26 14.59 -4.57
CA ARG A 194 -8.51 13.35 -5.32
C ARG A 194 -8.62 12.14 -4.40
N ALA A 195 -7.77 12.08 -3.38
CA ALA A 195 -7.82 11.03 -2.37
C ALA A 195 -9.17 11.01 -1.64
N CYS A 196 -9.59 12.16 -1.13
CA CYS A 196 -10.87 12.33 -0.43
C CYS A 196 -12.06 12.04 -1.35
N TYR A 197 -12.04 12.54 -2.59
CA TYR A 197 -13.09 12.25 -3.57
C TYR A 197 -13.26 10.75 -3.81
N LEU A 198 -12.15 10.04 -4.09
CA LEU A 198 -12.20 8.60 -4.36
C LEU A 198 -12.66 7.79 -3.13
N ALA A 199 -12.14 8.10 -1.95
CA ALA A 199 -12.51 7.42 -0.72
C ALA A 199 -13.99 7.64 -0.38
N LYS A 200 -14.49 8.88 -0.52
CA LYS A 200 -15.88 9.23 -0.28
C LYS A 200 -16.81 8.56 -1.28
N GLN A 201 -16.48 8.59 -2.57
CA GLN A 201 -17.27 7.93 -3.61
C GLN A 201 -17.43 6.43 -3.31
N ALA A 202 -16.34 5.72 -3.01
CA ALA A 202 -16.40 4.30 -2.70
C ALA A 202 -17.23 4.00 -1.45
N PHE A 203 -17.12 4.84 -0.41
CA PHE A 203 -17.90 4.72 0.82
C PHE A 203 -19.40 4.93 0.58
N ASP A 204 -19.76 6.00 -0.14
CA ASP A 204 -21.16 6.36 -0.45
C ASP A 204 -21.83 5.33 -1.37
N GLU A 205 -21.11 4.79 -2.36
CA GLU A 205 -21.59 3.71 -3.22
C GLU A 205 -21.84 2.41 -2.44
N ALA A 206 -20.93 2.05 -1.53
CA ALA A 206 -21.06 0.82 -0.73
C ALA A 206 -22.19 0.92 0.30
N ILE A 207 -22.42 2.10 0.90
CA ILE A 207 -23.55 2.33 1.82
C ILE A 207 -24.90 2.02 1.15
N GLN A 208 -25.06 2.39 -0.11
CA GLN A 208 -26.33 2.23 -0.84
C GLN A 208 -26.71 0.77 -1.09
N GLU A 209 -25.76 -0.16 -0.97
CA GLU A 209 -25.98 -1.58 -1.23
C GLU A 209 -25.65 -2.47 -0.03
N LEU A 210 -25.32 -1.87 1.12
CA LEU A 210 -24.86 -2.59 2.30
C LEU A 210 -25.95 -3.49 2.90
N ASP A 211 -27.20 -3.07 2.77
CA ASP A 211 -28.40 -3.80 3.23
C ASP A 211 -28.66 -5.10 2.45
N LYS A 212 -28.01 -5.29 1.29
CA LYS A 212 -28.13 -6.48 0.44
C LYS A 212 -27.16 -7.60 0.82
N LEU A 213 -26.21 -7.35 1.73
CA LEU A 213 -25.17 -8.31 2.10
C LEU A 213 -25.64 -9.35 3.12
N GLY A 214 -25.07 -10.56 3.02
CA GLY A 214 -25.14 -11.55 4.10
C GLY A 214 -24.11 -11.30 5.20
N ASP A 215 -24.28 -11.95 6.36
CA ASP A 215 -23.53 -11.68 7.60
C ASP A 215 -21.99 -11.73 7.45
N GLU A 216 -21.44 -12.69 6.69
CA GLU A 216 -19.98 -12.80 6.51
C GLU A 216 -19.43 -11.68 5.63
N SER A 217 -20.00 -11.47 4.43
CA SER A 217 -19.62 -10.37 3.54
C SER A 217 -19.81 -9.00 4.17
N TYR A 218 -20.81 -8.85 5.04
CA TYR A 218 -21.08 -7.60 5.76
C TYR A 218 -19.92 -7.21 6.68
N LYS A 219 -19.37 -8.17 7.45
CA LYS A 219 -18.25 -7.90 8.37
C LYS A 219 -17.00 -7.44 7.63
N ASP A 220 -16.63 -8.14 6.56
CA ASP A 220 -15.43 -7.79 5.78
C ASP A 220 -15.55 -6.43 5.11
N SER A 221 -16.72 -6.15 4.54
CA SER A 221 -17.00 -4.87 3.84
C SER A 221 -17.01 -3.70 4.83
N THR A 222 -17.70 -3.85 5.96
CA THR A 222 -17.80 -2.79 6.97
C THR A 222 -16.46 -2.48 7.64
N LEU A 223 -15.58 -3.47 7.82
CA LEU A 223 -14.23 -3.24 8.32
C LEU A 223 -13.43 -2.32 7.37
N ILE A 224 -13.51 -2.54 6.06
CA ILE A 224 -12.80 -1.71 5.07
C ILE A 224 -13.44 -0.33 4.94
N MET A 225 -14.77 -0.25 4.96
CA MET A 225 -15.49 1.03 4.98
C MET A 225 -15.13 1.88 6.20
N GLN A 226 -14.92 1.25 7.35
CA GLN A 226 -14.44 1.93 8.55
C GLN A 226 -13.07 2.58 8.32
N LEU A 227 -12.14 1.86 7.68
CA LEU A 227 -10.81 2.41 7.34
C LEU A 227 -10.89 3.57 6.34
N LEU A 228 -11.79 3.49 5.36
CA LEU A 228 -12.05 4.61 4.44
C LEU A 228 -12.55 5.85 5.19
N ARG A 229 -13.48 5.66 6.14
CA ARG A 229 -14.01 6.74 6.97
C ARG A 229 -12.93 7.35 7.85
N ASP A 230 -12.09 6.52 8.47
CA ASP A 230 -11.02 6.98 9.36
C ASP A 230 -10.00 7.83 8.59
N ASN A 231 -9.62 7.40 7.38
CA ASN A 231 -8.77 8.20 6.48
C ASN A 231 -9.43 9.53 6.10
N LEU A 232 -10.71 9.53 5.72
CA LEU A 232 -11.43 10.76 5.39
C LEU A 232 -11.46 11.76 6.56
N THR A 233 -11.70 11.27 7.79
CA THR A 233 -11.68 12.13 8.99
C THR A 233 -10.31 12.73 9.21
N LEU A 234 -9.25 11.92 9.12
CA LEU A 234 -7.87 12.39 9.28
C LEU A 234 -7.52 13.46 8.23
N TRP A 235 -7.73 13.16 6.95
CA TRP A 235 -7.33 14.03 5.85
C TRP A 235 -8.12 15.34 5.79
N THR A 236 -9.40 15.31 6.17
CA THR A 236 -10.21 16.53 6.23
C THR A 236 -9.74 17.45 7.35
N SER A 237 -9.29 16.89 8.48
CA SER A 237 -8.67 17.66 9.57
C SER A 237 -7.36 18.30 9.12
N ASP A 238 -6.47 17.51 8.50
CA ASP A 238 -5.17 17.99 8.01
C ASP A 238 -5.31 19.14 7.00
N MET A 239 -6.32 19.07 6.12
CA MET A 239 -6.62 20.13 5.15
C MET A 239 -7.12 21.41 5.83
N GLN A 240 -7.98 21.31 6.84
CA GLN A 240 -8.47 22.47 7.60
C GLN A 240 -7.34 23.18 8.36
N ASP A 241 -6.43 22.41 8.97
CA ASP A 241 -5.27 22.96 9.66
C ASP A 241 -4.31 23.65 8.68
N ALA A 242 -4.13 23.09 7.48
CA ALA A 242 -3.30 23.68 6.43
C ALA A 242 -3.89 24.99 5.86
N GLU A 243 -5.22 25.12 5.80
CA GLU A 243 -5.90 26.35 5.38
C GLU A 243 -5.80 27.44 6.46
N GLN A 244 -6.03 27.10 7.73
CA GLN A 244 -5.89 28.04 8.85
C GLN A 244 -4.43 28.55 9.02
N GLY A 245 -3.45 27.68 8.76
CA GLY A 245 -2.03 28.06 8.77
C GLY A 245 -1.64 29.02 7.64
N LYS A 246 -2.39 29.07 6.53
CA LYS A 246 -2.18 30.02 5.43
C LYS A 246 -2.83 31.38 5.69
N GLU A 247 -3.94 31.43 6.42
CA GLU A 247 -4.63 32.69 6.76
C GLU A 247 -3.97 33.46 7.91
N GLY A 248 -3.19 32.80 8.79
CA GLY A 248 -2.47 33.44 9.90
C GLY A 248 -1.15 34.15 9.55
N GLY A 249 -0.77 34.20 8.27
CA GLY A 249 0.50 34.79 7.79
C GLY A 249 0.41 36.19 7.17
N GLY A 250 -0.75 36.84 7.23
CA GLY A 250 -1.01 38.15 6.61
C GLY A 250 -0.82 39.34 7.56
N GLU A 251 0.05 40.27 7.17
CA GLU A 251 0.19 41.66 7.62
C GLU A 251 0.75 41.90 9.05
N LEU A 252 2.07 41.80 9.20
CA LEU A 252 2.81 42.73 10.06
C LEU A 252 2.90 44.06 9.31
N GLN A 253 1.95 44.95 9.60
CA GLN A 253 2.01 46.36 9.21
C GLN A 253 3.27 46.98 9.83
N VAL A 254 4.24 47.31 8.99
CA VAL A 254 5.43 48.06 9.39
C VAL A 254 5.00 49.51 9.51
N ASP A 255 4.62 49.94 10.72
CA ASP A 255 4.43 51.35 10.99
C ASP A 255 5.80 52.03 10.95
N GLU A 256 6.03 52.80 9.89
CA GLU A 256 7.17 53.70 9.75
C GLU A 256 7.12 54.76 10.86
N VAL A 257 8.08 54.70 11.77
CA VAL A 257 8.38 55.79 12.71
C VAL A 257 9.07 56.90 11.91
N GLY A 258 8.29 57.91 11.52
CA GLY A 258 8.81 59.16 11.00
C GLY A 258 9.36 60.03 12.13
N ASP A 259 10.68 60.11 12.22
CA ASP A 259 11.42 61.19 12.89
C ASP A 259 11.11 62.53 12.20
N HIS A 260 10.71 63.53 12.98
CA HIS A 260 10.97 64.93 12.63
C HIS A 260 11.14 65.78 13.90
N ASP A 261 12.33 66.37 13.99
CA ASP A 261 12.69 67.54 14.79
C ASP A 261 11.72 68.72 14.62
#